data_AF-A0A848ZP31-F1
#
_entry.id   AF-A0A848ZP31-F1
#
_cell.length_a   1.000
_cell.length_b   1.000
_cell.length_c   1.000
_cell.angle_alpha   90.00
_cell.angle_beta   90.00
_cell.angle_gamma   90.00
#
_symmetry.space_group_name_H-M   'P 1'
#
loop_
_entity.id
_entity.type
_entity.pdbx_description
1 polymer ?
#
loop_
_entity_poly.entity_id
_entity_poly.type
_entity_poly.pdbx_seq_one_letter_code
_entity_poly.pdbx_strand_id
1 'polypeptide(L)'
;MKHILIFFLALLLSLGSLAQEKSAYFQKLNIEGIPFNKKTNTIFEDHLGFLWLGTESGLYRYDGHSLIENQYDVFDEHSIPNNSINSIVEDNLGNLWIGSDSYLI
;
A
#
# COMPACT_ATOMS: atom_id res chain seq x y z
N MET A 1 9.94 46.64 -33.77
CA MET A 1 10.20 46.31 -32.35
C MET A 1 9.17 45.37 -31.72
N LYS A 2 7.85 45.51 -31.98
CA LYS A 2 6.80 44.63 -31.41
C LYS A 2 6.96 43.12 -31.75
N HIS A 3 7.38 42.79 -32.97
CA HIS A 3 7.56 41.39 -33.39
C HIS A 3 8.74 40.68 -32.69
N ILE A 4 9.78 41.42 -32.34
CA ILE A 4 10.93 40.90 -31.57
C ILE A 4 10.49 40.54 -30.15
N LEU A 5 9.65 41.37 -29.53
CA LEU A 5 9.14 41.11 -28.19
C LEU A 5 8.24 39.86 -28.14
N ILE A 6 7.39 39.67 -29.16
CA ILE A 6 6.52 38.49 -29.28
C ILE A 6 7.35 37.21 -29.46
N PHE A 7 8.43 37.28 -30.25
CA PHE A 7 9.34 36.15 -30.44
C PHE A 7 10.03 35.73 -29.14
N PHE A 8 10.53 36.70 -28.36
CA PHE A 8 11.14 36.41 -27.06
C PHE A 8 10.12 35.86 -26.04
N LEU A 9 8.88 36.36 -26.05
CA LEU A 9 7.81 35.86 -25.17
C LEU A 9 7.44 34.41 -25.51
N ALA A 10 7.35 34.07 -26.80
CA ALA A 10 7.09 32.72 -27.27
C ALA A 10 8.24 31.76 -26.95
N LEU A 11 9.49 32.23 -27.05
CA LEU A 11 10.67 31.46 -26.68
C LEU A 11 10.69 31.15 -25.17
N LEU A 12 10.37 32.15 -24.33
CA LEU A 12 10.26 32.00 -22.87
C LEU A 12 9.16 31.01 -22.46
N LEU A 13 8.02 30.99 -23.15
CA LEU A 13 6.94 30.02 -22.92
C LEU A 13 7.34 28.59 -23.34
N SER A 14 8.14 28.45 -24.41
CA SER A 14 8.63 27.13 -24.89
C SER A 14 9.69 26.50 -24.01
N LEU A 15 10.40 27.30 -23.20
CA LEU A 15 11.40 26.84 -22.23
C LEU A 15 10.77 26.25 -20.96
N GLY A 16 9.46 26.43 -20.75
CA GLY A 16 8.74 26.06 -19.53
C GLY A 16 8.24 24.61 -19.46
N SER A 17 8.40 23.79 -20.49
CA SER A 17 7.90 22.40 -20.47
C SER A 17 9.03 21.37 -20.45
N LEU A 18 9.80 21.35 -19.37
CA LEU A 18 10.47 20.12 -18.95
C LEU A 18 9.47 19.37 -18.07
N ALA A 19 8.71 18.45 -18.66
CA ALA A 19 7.97 17.49 -17.86
C ALA A 19 9.00 16.73 -17.02
N GLN A 20 8.94 16.87 -15.69
CA GLN A 20 9.78 16.07 -14.80
C GLN A 20 9.52 14.61 -15.11
N GLU A 21 10.57 13.88 -15.52
CA GLU A 21 10.51 12.42 -15.55
C GLU A 21 10.24 12.00 -14.11
N LYS A 22 9.00 11.62 -13.84
CA LYS A 22 8.54 11.28 -12.49
C LYS A 22 9.09 9.90 -12.18
N SER A 23 10.37 9.81 -11.86
CA SER A 23 10.99 8.57 -11.39
C SER A 23 10.30 8.19 -10.08
N ALA A 24 9.65 7.02 -10.07
CA ALA A 24 9.12 6.46 -8.85
C ALA A 24 10.29 5.97 -7.98
N TYR A 25 10.39 6.50 -6.77
CA TYR A 25 11.29 5.99 -5.75
C TYR A 25 10.53 4.96 -4.92
N PHE A 26 11.10 3.77 -4.81
CA PHE A 26 10.52 2.69 -4.02
C PHE A 26 11.32 2.51 -2.74
N GLN A 27 10.62 2.51 -1.61
CA GLN A 27 11.17 2.13 -0.32
C GLN A 27 10.74 0.70 0.01
N LYS A 28 11.67 -0.11 0.52
CA LYS A 28 11.34 -1.42 1.07
C LYS A 28 10.76 -1.26 2.47
N LEU A 29 9.62 -1.90 2.71
CA LEU A 29 9.05 -2.01 4.05
C LEU A 29 9.90 -2.97 4.88
N ASN A 30 10.05 -2.67 6.17
CA ASN A 30 10.79 -3.49 7.12
C ASN A 30 9.90 -3.81 8.33
N ILE A 31 10.02 -5.03 8.86
CA ILE A 31 9.50 -5.44 10.18
C ILE A 31 10.70 -5.47 11.11
N GLU A 32 10.72 -4.64 12.16
CA GLU A 32 11.79 -4.63 13.16
C GLU A 32 13.21 -4.51 12.56
N GLY A 33 13.35 -3.75 11.47
CA GLY A 33 14.62 -3.58 10.75
C GLY A 33 14.98 -4.71 9.78
N ILE A 34 14.15 -5.75 9.66
CA ILE A 34 14.28 -6.82 8.69
C ILE A 34 13.42 -6.51 7.47
N PRO A 35 13.95 -6.57 6.23
CA PRO A 35 13.15 -6.38 5.03
C PRO A 35 11.97 -7.32 4.96
N PHE A 36 10.78 -6.76 4.78
CA PHE A 36 9.58 -7.53 4.50
C PHE A 36 9.74 -8.24 3.15
N ASN A 37 9.77 -9.56 3.19
CA ASN A 37 10.06 -10.41 2.04
C ASN A 37 8.96 -11.45 1.76
N LYS A 38 7.78 -11.26 2.35
CA LYS A 38 6.64 -12.15 2.16
C LYS A 38 5.93 -11.83 0.84
N LYS A 39 5.49 -12.88 0.15
CA LYS A 39 4.68 -12.72 -1.05
C LYS A 39 3.30 -12.20 -0.65
N THR A 40 2.99 -10.99 -1.11
CA THR A 40 1.73 -10.30 -0.83
C THR A 40 0.75 -10.57 -1.95
N ASN A 41 -0.40 -11.13 -1.62
CA ASN A 41 -1.47 -11.44 -2.57
C ASN A 41 -2.47 -10.30 -2.68
N THR A 42 -2.69 -9.55 -1.60
CA THR A 42 -3.64 -8.43 -1.55
C THR A 42 -3.16 -7.32 -0.63
N ILE A 43 -3.52 -6.07 -0.96
CA ILE A 43 -3.27 -4.88 -0.15
C ILE A 43 -4.59 -4.11 -0.05
N PHE A 44 -4.98 -3.71 1.16
CA PHE A 44 -6.20 -2.97 1.44
C PHE A 44 -5.93 -1.82 2.42
N GLU A 45 -6.55 -0.66 2.22
CA GLU A 45 -6.51 0.47 3.17
C GLU A 45 -7.87 0.54 3.87
N ASP A 46 -7.88 0.49 5.20
CA ASP A 46 -9.11 0.65 5.98
C ASP A 46 -9.52 2.12 6.14
N HIS A 47 -10.73 2.37 6.63
CA HIS A 47 -11.24 3.73 6.86
C HIS A 47 -10.42 4.56 7.86
N LEU A 48 -9.55 3.93 8.66
CA LEU A 48 -8.65 4.59 9.61
C LEU A 48 -7.29 4.93 8.97
N GLY A 49 -7.03 4.47 7.75
CA GLY A 49 -5.78 4.67 7.01
C GLY A 49 -4.70 3.63 7.32
N PHE A 50 -5.02 2.53 8.00
CA PHE A 50 -4.08 1.42 8.13
C PHE A 50 -4.04 0.61 6.84
N LEU A 51 -2.83 0.21 6.44
CA LEU A 51 -2.65 -0.71 5.32
C LEU A 51 -2.62 -2.15 5.83
N TRP A 52 -3.41 -3.00 5.20
CA TRP A 52 -3.51 -4.42 5.49
C TRP A 52 -2.93 -5.20 4.32
N LEU A 53 -1.94 -6.05 4.59
CA LEU A 53 -1.25 -6.87 3.61
C LEU A 53 -1.60 -8.33 3.85
N GLY A 54 -2.42 -8.89 2.96
CA GLY A 54 -2.70 -10.32 2.91
C GLY A 54 -1.59 -11.04 2.16
N THR A 55 -0.95 -12.01 2.82
CA THR A 55 0.19 -12.75 2.27
C THR A 55 -0.09 -14.24 2.22
N GLU A 56 0.80 -14.99 1.59
CA GLU A 56 0.78 -16.46 1.64
C GLU A 56 0.98 -17.03 3.06
N SER A 57 1.47 -16.22 4.01
CA SER A 57 1.75 -16.62 5.39
C SER A 57 1.01 -15.77 6.42
N GLY A 58 -0.21 -15.34 6.12
CA GLY A 58 -1.05 -14.59 7.05
C GLY A 58 -1.20 -13.11 6.73
N LEU A 59 -1.69 -12.37 7.73
CA LEU A 59 -2.13 -10.97 7.61
C LEU A 59 -1.20 -10.03 8.38
N TYR A 60 -0.78 -8.96 7.73
CA TYR A 60 0.03 -7.91 8.35
C TYR A 60 -0.69 -6.57 8.29
N ARG A 61 -0.51 -5.75 9.33
CA ARG A 61 -1.05 -4.38 9.40
C ARG A 61 0.09 -3.37 9.48
N TYR A 62 0.02 -2.32 8.69
CA TYR A 62 0.99 -1.23 8.65
C TYR A 62 0.33 0.10 9.02
N ASP A 63 0.92 0.80 9.98
CA ASP A 63 0.43 2.07 10.52
C ASP A 63 1.14 3.31 9.98
N GLY A 64 2.02 3.15 8.99
CA GLY A 64 2.88 4.23 8.49
C GLY A 64 4.28 4.25 9.12
N HIS A 65 4.49 3.51 10.21
CA HIS A 65 5.75 3.42 10.93
C HIS A 65 6.24 1.98 11.12
N SER A 66 5.32 1.09 11.48
CA SER A 66 5.57 -0.28 11.86
C SER A 66 4.65 -1.22 11.11
N LEU A 67 5.19 -2.37 10.71
CA LEU A 67 4.45 -3.47 10.10
C LEU A 67 4.32 -4.56 11.15
N ILE A 68 3.11 -4.78 11.64
CA ILE A 68 2.76 -5.72 12.70
C ILE A 68 2.16 -6.97 12.05
N GLU A 69 2.69 -8.13 12.38
CA GLU A 69 2.06 -9.41 12.05
C GLU A 69 0.87 -9.63 12.98
N ASN A 70 -0.33 -9.79 12.42
CA ASN A 70 -1.47 -10.25 13.22
C ASN A 70 -1.30 -11.76 13.40
N GLN A 71 -0.66 -12.12 14.50
CA GLN A 71 -0.32 -13.50 14.80
C GLN A 71 -1.56 -14.33 15.07
N TYR A 72 -1.53 -15.54 14.52
CA TYR A 72 -2.37 -16.66 14.91
C TYR A 72 -2.11 -17.02 16.38
N ASP A 73 -3.15 -17.05 17.20
CA ASP A 73 -3.12 -17.60 18.55
C ASP A 73 -3.99 -18.86 18.57
N VAL A 74 -3.34 -20.03 18.71
CA VAL A 74 -3.99 -21.35 18.78
C VAL A 74 -5.06 -21.46 19.86
N PHE A 75 -5.08 -20.56 20.84
CA PHE A 75 -6.06 -20.52 21.93
C PHE A 75 -7.15 -19.45 21.73
N ASP A 76 -7.04 -18.64 20.68
CA ASP A 76 -8.04 -17.65 20.30
C ASP A 76 -8.78 -18.09 19.04
N GLU A 77 -10.07 -18.37 19.17
CA GLU A 77 -10.95 -18.76 18.07
C GLU A 77 -11.17 -17.63 17.04
N HIS A 78 -10.83 -16.38 17.41
CA HIS A 78 -10.85 -15.22 16.51
C HIS A 78 -9.51 -14.99 15.82
N SER A 79 -8.48 -15.78 16.14
CA SER A 79 -7.21 -15.63 15.46
C SER A 79 -7.27 -16.16 14.04
N ILE A 80 -6.61 -15.45 13.14
CA ILE A 80 -6.56 -15.80 11.72
C ILE A 80 -5.55 -16.94 11.59
N PRO A 81 -5.94 -18.15 11.15
CA PRO A 81 -5.01 -19.23 10.90
C PRO A 81 -3.92 -18.77 9.93
N ASN A 82 -2.71 -19.29 10.08
CA ASN A 82 -1.56 -18.99 9.23
C ASN A 82 -1.77 -19.56 7.81
N ASN A 83 -2.67 -18.93 7.08
CA ASN A 83 -3.18 -19.30 5.77
C ASN A 83 -2.87 -18.20 4.77
N SER A 84 -2.87 -18.57 3.49
CA SER A 84 -2.83 -17.60 2.41
C SER A 84 -4.08 -16.71 2.47
N ILE A 85 -3.87 -15.41 2.61
CA ILE A 85 -4.91 -14.40 2.59
C ILE A 85 -4.98 -13.81 1.19
N ASN A 86 -6.14 -13.91 0.55
CA ASN A 86 -6.33 -13.55 -0.85
C ASN A 86 -7.25 -12.34 -1.06
N SER A 87 -8.11 -12.02 -0.09
CA SER A 87 -8.99 -10.86 -0.17
C SER A 87 -9.22 -10.25 1.20
N ILE A 88 -9.40 -8.93 1.21
CA ILE A 88 -9.74 -8.14 2.40
C ILE A 88 -10.79 -7.13 1.94
N VAL A 89 -11.88 -7.01 2.70
CA VAL A 89 -12.92 -6.00 2.47
C VAL A 89 -13.42 -5.48 3.81
N GLU A 90 -13.79 -4.21 3.84
CA GLU A 90 -14.38 -3.57 5.01
C GLU A 90 -15.88 -3.35 4.79
N ASP A 91 -16.68 -3.60 5.82
CA ASP A 91 -18.10 -3.27 5.82
C ASP A 91 -18.37 -1.84 6.30
N ASN A 92 -19.63 -1.41 6.19
CA ASN A 92 -20.04 -0.06 6.59
C ASN A 92 -19.97 0.19 8.12
N LEU A 93 -19.73 -0.84 8.92
CA LEU A 93 -19.53 -0.72 10.37
C LEU A 93 -18.03 -0.69 10.74
N GLY A 94 -17.13 -0.81 9.76
CA GLY A 94 -15.69 -0.82 9.97
C GLY A 94 -15.13 -2.20 10.35
N ASN A 95 -15.89 -3.28 10.14
CA ASN A 95 -15.35 -4.63 10.35
C ASN A 95 -14.63 -5.10 9.09
N LEU A 96 -13.48 -5.76 9.29
CA LEU A 96 -12.72 -6.37 8.22
C LEU A 96 -13.14 -7.83 8.02
N TRP A 97 -13.40 -8.17 6.77
CA TRP A 97 -13.71 -9.50 6.29
C TRP A 97 -12.55 -10.00 5.44
N ILE A 98 -12.02 -11.15 5.79
CA ILE A 98 -10.75 -11.69 5.31
C ILE A 98 -11.01 -13.03 4.61
N GLY A 99 -10.72 -13.09 3.32
CA GLY A 99 -10.78 -14.31 2.54
C GLY A 99 -9.45 -15.05 2.58
N SER A 100 -9.46 -16.28 3.10
CA SER A 100 -8.32 -17.20 3.05
C SER A 100 -8.62 -18.42 2.19
N ASP A 101 -7.59 -19.20 1.84
CA ASP A 101 -7.75 -20.45 1.08
C ASP A 101 -8.66 -21.47 1.77
N SER A 102 -8.75 -21.44 3.10
CA SER A 102 -9.51 -22.44 3.87
C SER A 102 -10.87 -21.93 4.34
N TYR A 103 -10.98 -20.65 4.70
CA TYR A 103 -12.19 -20.06 5.30
C TYR A 103 -12.32 -18.55 5.00
N LEU A 104 -13.55 -18.04 5.07
CA LEU A 104 -13.82 -16.61 5.24
C LEU A 104 -13.85 -16.31 6.75
N ILE A 105 -13.11 -15.30 7.17
CA ILE A 105 -12.97 -14.87 8.57
C ILE A 105 -13.45 -13.44 8.69
#